data_AF-S5AC05-F1
#
_entry.id   AF-S5AC05-F1
#
_cell.length_a   1.000
_cell.length_b   1.000
_cell.length_c   1.000
_cell.angle_alpha   90.00
_cell.angle_beta   90.00
_cell.angle_gamma   90.00
#
_symmetry.space_group_name_H-M   'P 1'
#
loop_
_entity.id
_entity.type
_entity.pdbx_description
1 polymer ?
#
loop_
_entity_poly.entity_id
_entity_poly.type
_entity_poly.pdbx_seq_one_letter_code
_entity_poly.pdbx_strand_id
1 'polypeptide(L)'
;MLIRAINSQRRLKPYFYSQSAKVGGVGCLFGFAVAYPLFFFIASSFGIESDIPIRSYDGDTVLAVFTLCFLILCLSLYTFCALFAFIYYGIKCKKGYIDREELINIVFKGIYPKRWQRGL
;
A
#
# COMPACT_ATOMS: atom_id res chain seq x y z
N MET A 1 5.04 -15.52 2.51
CA MET A 1 4.71 -14.44 3.47
C MET A 1 3.24 -14.02 3.43
N LEU A 2 2.65 -13.84 2.24
CA LEU A 2 1.28 -13.34 2.05
C LEU A 2 0.22 -14.08 2.90
N ILE A 3 0.22 -15.42 2.88
CA ILE A 3 -0.72 -16.25 3.67
C ILE A 3 -0.64 -15.94 5.17
N ARG A 4 0.58 -15.69 5.70
CA ARG A 4 0.78 -15.35 7.12
C ARG A 4 0.22 -13.96 7.44
N ALA A 5 0.42 -12.98 6.56
CA ALA A 5 -0.11 -11.63 6.71
C ALA A 5 -1.66 -11.63 6.69
N ILE A 6 -2.27 -12.32 5.71
CA ILE A 6 -3.72 -12.47 5.60
C ILE A 6 -4.28 -13.15 6.86
N ASN A 7 -3.67 -14.24 7.32
CA ASN A 7 -4.11 -14.92 8.52
C ASN A 7 -3.97 -14.03 9.77
N SER A 8 -2.90 -13.25 9.86
CA SER A 8 -2.72 -12.28 10.95
C SER A 8 -3.81 -11.20 10.94
N GLN A 9 -4.16 -10.67 9.77
CA GLN A 9 -5.25 -9.70 9.57
C GLN A 9 -6.61 -10.28 9.96
N ARG A 10 -6.94 -11.48 9.46
CA ARG A 10 -8.22 -12.14 9.75
C ARG A 10 -8.44 -12.44 11.23
N ARG A 11 -7.37 -12.75 11.96
CA ARG A 11 -7.44 -13.10 13.39
C ARG A 11 -7.44 -11.87 14.31
N LEU A 12 -7.20 -10.65 13.83
CA LEU A 12 -7.19 -9.46 14.68
C LEU A 12 -8.54 -9.24 15.40
N LYS A 13 -8.48 -8.83 16.68
CA LYS A 13 -9.65 -8.35 17.42
C LYS A 13 -10.26 -7.14 16.68
N PRO A 14 -11.59 -6.96 16.68
CA PRO A 14 -12.28 -5.94 15.86
C PRO A 14 -11.71 -4.52 16.04
N TYR A 15 -11.36 -4.15 17.27
CA TYR A 15 -10.75 -2.86 17.58
C TYR A 15 -9.43 -2.61 16.82
N PHE A 16 -8.49 -3.57 16.88
CA PHE A 16 -7.20 -3.44 16.21
C PHE A 16 -7.31 -3.57 14.69
N TYR A 17 -8.24 -4.39 14.21
CA TYR A 17 -8.55 -4.49 12.78
C TYR A 17 -9.06 -3.15 12.23
N SER A 18 -10.04 -2.52 12.90
CA SER A 18 -10.58 -1.22 12.48
C SER A 18 -9.50 -0.13 12.44
N GLN A 19 -8.62 -0.08 13.45
CA GLN A 19 -7.48 0.85 13.45
C GLN A 19 -6.55 0.60 12.27
N SER A 20 -6.16 -0.66 12.05
CA SER A 20 -5.27 -0.99 10.94
C SER A 20 -5.90 -0.69 9.58
N ALA A 21 -7.19 -0.96 9.41
CA ALA A 21 -7.90 -0.70 8.17
C ALA A 21 -7.98 0.80 7.88
N LYS A 22 -8.19 1.65 8.91
CA LYS A 22 -8.16 3.11 8.76
C LYS A 22 -6.77 3.60 8.33
N VAL A 23 -5.71 3.13 9.00
CA VAL A 23 -4.34 3.52 8.67
C VAL A 23 -3.96 3.09 7.25
N GLY A 24 -4.27 1.85 6.88
CA GLY A 24 -4.08 1.35 5.52
C GLY A 24 -4.91 2.11 4.48
N GLY A 25 -6.17 2.40 4.79
CA GLY A 25 -7.07 3.17 3.92
C GLY A 25 -6.54 4.58 3.63
N VAL A 26 -6.04 5.29 4.65
CA VAL A 26 -5.37 6.59 4.47
C VAL A 26 -4.12 6.43 3.60
N GLY A 27 -3.29 5.41 3.86
CA GLY A 27 -2.14 5.09 3.03
C GLY A 27 -2.50 4.87 1.56
N CYS A 28 -3.56 4.11 1.28
CA CYS A 28 -4.06 3.90 -0.08
C CYS A 28 -4.52 5.20 -0.74
N LEU A 29 -5.27 6.06 -0.03
CA LEU A 29 -5.74 7.35 -0.57
C LEU A 29 -4.56 8.23 -1.04
N PHE A 30 -3.52 8.35 -0.23
CA PHE A 30 -2.31 9.07 -0.61
C PHE A 30 -1.54 8.37 -1.74
N GLY A 31 -1.47 7.04 -1.71
CA GLY A 31 -0.87 6.25 -2.78
C GLY A 31 -1.54 6.49 -4.14
N PHE A 32 -2.88 6.49 -4.19
CA PHE A 32 -3.63 6.82 -5.40
C PHE A 32 -3.46 8.29 -5.81
N ALA A 33 -3.51 9.22 -4.86
CA ALA A 33 -3.33 10.65 -5.13
C ALA A 33 -1.97 10.96 -5.78
N VAL A 34 -0.92 10.21 -5.42
CA VAL A 34 0.41 10.35 -6.02
C VAL A 34 0.55 9.55 -7.32
N ALA A 35 -0.02 8.35 -7.40
CA ALA A 35 0.06 7.54 -8.62
C ALA A 35 -0.65 8.20 -9.81
N TYR A 36 -1.77 8.88 -9.58
CA TYR A 36 -2.56 9.52 -10.63
C TYR A 36 -1.76 10.52 -11.50
N PRO A 37 -1.14 11.59 -10.94
CA PRO A 37 -0.34 12.51 -11.76
C PRO A 37 0.90 11.84 -12.38
N LEU A 38 1.49 10.83 -11.73
CA LEU A 38 2.61 10.08 -12.31
C LEU A 38 2.19 9.35 -13.58
N PHE A 39 0.98 8.79 -13.64
CA PHE A 39 0.50 8.13 -14.85
C PHE A 39 0.47 9.07 -16.06
N PHE A 40 0.02 10.32 -15.89
CA PHE A 40 0.05 11.30 -16.97
C PHE A 40 1.46 11.65 -17.41
N PHE A 41 2.37 11.83 -16.44
CA PHE A 41 3.76 12.11 -16.74
C PHE A 41 4.40 10.98 -17.57
N ILE A 42 4.12 9.73 -17.21
CA ILE A 42 4.62 8.56 -17.90
C ILE A 42 4.01 8.45 -19.29
N ALA A 43 2.67 8.49 -19.39
CA ALA A 43 1.99 8.44 -20.67
C ALA A 43 2.55 9.49 -21.64
N SER A 44 2.72 10.73 -21.18
CA SER A 44 3.32 11.81 -21.95
C SER A 44 4.77 11.53 -22.37
N SER A 45 5.60 10.95 -21.50
CA SER A 45 6.99 10.59 -21.85
C SER A 45 7.10 9.52 -22.93
N PHE A 46 6.07 8.69 -23.10
CA PHE A 46 5.94 7.69 -24.16
C PHE A 46 5.18 8.23 -25.38
N GLY A 47 4.86 9.52 -25.42
CA GLY A 47 4.12 10.15 -26.52
C GLY A 47 2.63 9.79 -26.57
N ILE A 48 2.07 9.25 -25.49
CA ILE A 48 0.63 9.02 -25.37
C ILE A 48 -0.04 10.31 -24.90
N GLU A 49 -0.84 10.88 -25.79
CA GLU A 49 -1.62 12.09 -25.57
C GLU A 49 -3.03 11.71 -25.08
N SER A 50 -3.60 12.52 -24.20
CA SER A 50 -4.87 12.21 -23.54
C SER A 50 -6.11 12.43 -24.41
N ASP A 51 -5.97 13.17 -25.50
CA ASP A 51 -7.00 13.49 -26.49
C ASP A 51 -7.06 12.50 -27.65
N ILE A 52 -6.04 11.65 -27.79
CA ILE A 52 -5.98 10.62 -28.82
C ILE A 52 -6.46 9.28 -28.24
N PRO A 53 -7.39 8.56 -28.91
CA PRO A 53 -7.87 7.27 -28.42
C PRO A 53 -6.75 6.23 -28.30
N ILE A 54 -6.62 5.56 -27.14
CA ILE A 54 -5.52 4.61 -26.88
C ILE A 54 -5.33 3.52 -27.96
N ARG A 55 -6.42 3.13 -28.64
CA ARG A 55 -6.42 2.13 -29.73
C ARG A 55 -5.67 2.56 -31.00
N SER A 56 -5.35 3.85 -31.16
CA SER A 56 -4.59 4.33 -32.31
C SER A 56 -3.08 4.26 -32.09
N TYR A 57 -2.64 3.92 -30.87
CA TYR A 57 -1.23 3.70 -30.56
C TYR A 57 -0.82 2.26 -30.85
N ASP A 58 0.48 2.09 -31.05
CA ASP A 58 1.11 0.79 -31.17
C ASP A 58 0.88 -0.06 -29.91
N GLY A 59 0.58 -1.34 -30.11
CA GLY A 59 0.19 -2.25 -29.04
C GLY A 59 1.31 -2.49 -28.02
N ASP A 60 2.56 -2.58 -28.47
CA ASP A 60 3.71 -2.79 -27.58
C ASP A 60 3.94 -1.55 -26.70
N THR A 61 3.78 -0.36 -27.27
CA THR A 61 3.85 0.90 -26.52
C THR A 61 2.77 0.98 -25.45
N VAL A 62 1.52 0.64 -25.78
CA VAL A 62 0.40 0.63 -24.83
C VAL A 62 0.64 -0.37 -23.70
N LEU A 63 1.11 -1.59 -24.03
CA LEU A 63 1.39 -2.62 -23.05
C LEU A 63 2.53 -2.20 -22.10
N ALA A 64 3.58 -1.56 -22.63
CA ALA A 64 4.69 -1.06 -21.83
C ALA A 64 4.23 0.02 -20.84
N VAL A 65 3.47 1.01 -21.31
CA VAL A 65 2.93 2.09 -20.45
C VAL A 65 1.99 1.52 -19.40
N PHE A 66 1.09 0.61 -19.76
CA PHE A 66 0.18 -0.03 -18.81
C PHE A 66 0.95 -0.79 -17.71
N THR A 67 1.95 -1.57 -18.11
CA THR A 67 2.78 -2.34 -17.16
C THR A 67 3.53 -1.41 -16.21
N LEU A 68 4.09 -0.32 -16.71
CA LEU A 68 4.86 0.63 -15.91
C LEU A 68 3.96 1.43 -14.95
N CYS A 69 2.77 1.86 -15.40
CA CYS A 69 1.76 2.47 -14.55
C CYS A 69 1.27 1.51 -13.47
N PHE A 70 1.05 0.23 -13.79
CA PHE A 70 0.66 -0.78 -12.80
C PHE A 70 1.75 -0.99 -11.74
N LEU A 71 3.02 -1.07 -12.15
CA LEU A 71 4.13 -1.17 -11.20
C LEU A 71 4.19 0.04 -10.26
N ILE A 72 4.02 1.24 -10.81
CA ILE A 72 4.01 2.47 -10.01
C ILE A 72 2.83 2.51 -9.06
N LEU A 73 1.65 2.06 -9.48
CA LEU A 73 0.51 1.91 -8.59
C LEU A 73 0.85 1.04 -7.39
N CYS A 74 1.40 -0.15 -7.63
CA CYS A 74 1.77 -1.08 -6.57
C CYS A 74 2.82 -0.48 -5.63
N LEU A 75 3.85 0.17 -6.18
CA LEU A 75 4.91 0.81 -5.40
C LEU A 75 4.40 1.99 -4.57
N SER A 76 3.56 2.85 -5.15
CA SER A 76 2.94 3.98 -4.46
C SER A 76 2.05 3.48 -3.33
N LEU A 77 1.14 2.54 -3.59
CA LEU A 77 0.26 1.97 -2.58
C LEU A 77 1.05 1.34 -1.44
N TYR A 78 2.06 0.52 -1.75
CA TYR A 78 2.90 -0.11 -0.73
C TYR A 78 3.66 0.92 0.10
N THR A 79 4.33 1.88 -0.55
CA THR A 79 5.16 2.88 0.12
C THR A 79 4.34 3.74 1.07
N PHE A 80 3.18 4.23 0.63
CA PHE A 80 2.32 5.05 1.48
C PHE A 80 1.64 4.21 2.57
N CYS A 81 1.20 2.98 2.31
CA CYS A 81 0.70 2.09 3.37
C CYS A 81 1.77 1.84 4.44
N ALA A 82 3.00 1.54 4.04
CA ALA A 82 4.12 1.33 4.95
C ALA A 82 4.47 2.61 5.73
N LEU A 83 4.52 3.77 5.07
CA LEU A 83 4.80 5.06 5.72
C LEU A 83 3.77 5.41 6.79
N PHE A 84 2.48 5.33 6.47
CA PHE A 84 1.41 5.63 7.42
C PHE A 84 1.35 4.60 8.55
N ALA A 85 1.57 3.32 8.25
CA ALA A 85 1.73 2.30 9.28
C ALA A 85 2.92 2.63 10.21
N PHE A 86 4.05 3.04 9.65
CA PHE A 86 5.25 3.38 10.41
C PHE A 86 5.03 4.59 11.32
N ILE A 87 4.35 5.63 10.84
CA ILE A 87 4.00 6.80 11.65
C ILE A 87 3.07 6.39 12.80
N TYR A 88 1.96 5.71 12.48
CA TYR A 88 0.94 5.36 13.48
C TYR A 88 1.45 4.37 14.53
N TYR A 89 2.04 3.26 14.08
CA TYR A 89 2.57 2.24 14.98
C TYR A 89 3.90 2.67 15.59
N GLY A 90 4.67 3.55 14.95
CA GLY A 90 5.88 4.16 15.53
C GLY A 90 5.56 5.00 16.77
N ILE A 91 4.44 5.74 16.76
CA ILE A 91 3.95 6.43 17.97
C ILE A 91 3.60 5.40 19.05
N LYS A 92 2.95 4.29 18.70
CA LYS A 92 2.64 3.22 19.67
C LYS A 92 3.89 2.53 20.22
N CYS A 93 4.93 2.39 19.41
CA CYS A 93 6.23 1.86 19.80
C CYS A 93 6.92 2.80 20.81
N LYS A 94 6.93 4.11 20.53
CA LYS A 94 7.46 5.13 21.46
C LYS A 94 6.74 5.15 22.81
N LYS A 95 5.44 4.82 22.83
CA LYS A 95 4.64 4.72 24.06
C LYS A 95 4.74 3.36 24.78
N GLY A 96 5.56 2.42 24.27
CA GLY A 96 5.75 1.11 24.89
C GLY A 96 4.61 0.09 24.68
N TYR A 97 3.66 0.35 23.77
CA TYR A 97 2.57 -0.60 23.49
C TYR A 97 2.98 -1.76 22.58
N ILE A 98 4.03 -1.55 21.79
CA ILE A 98 4.66 -2.53 20.90
C ILE A 98 6.17 -2.35 20.93
N ASP A 99 6.91 -3.42 20.69
CA ASP A 99 8.37 -3.34 20.55
C ASP A 99 8.80 -2.94 19.11
N ARG A 100 10.11 -2.79 18.89
CA ARG A 100 10.66 -2.41 17.58
C ARG A 100 10.51 -3.52 16.54
N GLU A 101 10.56 -4.78 16.95
CA GLU A 101 10.43 -5.92 16.05
C GLU A 101 8.99 -6.04 15.54
N GLU A 102 8.02 -5.86 16.42
CA GLU A 102 6.60 -5.77 16.13
C GLU A 102 6.29 -4.61 15.20
N LEU A 103 6.91 -3.45 15.41
CA LEU A 103 6.78 -2.32 14.47
C LEU A 103 7.22 -2.71 13.06
N ILE A 104 8.42 -3.29 12.91
CA ILE A 104 8.93 -3.73 11.60
C ILE A 104 8.03 -4.80 10.98
N ASN A 105 7.58 -5.76 11.78
CA ASN A 105 6.69 -6.84 11.33
C ASN A 105 5.32 -6.31 10.89
N ILE A 106 4.76 -5.32 11.56
CA ILE A 106 3.50 -4.68 11.14
C ILE A 106 3.71 -3.91 9.83
N VAL A 107 4.72 -3.04 9.79
CA VAL A 107 4.95 -2.09 8.69
C VAL A 107 5.30 -2.80 7.38
N PHE A 108 6.21 -3.77 7.42
CA PHE A 108 6.76 -4.38 6.21
C PHE A 108 6.18 -5.77 5.91
N LYS A 109 5.62 -6.46 6.91
CA LYS A 109 5.11 -7.83 6.72
C LYS A 109 3.60 -7.94 6.95
N GLY A 110 2.94 -6.92 7.48
CA GLY A 110 1.53 -6.99 7.85
C GLY A 110 1.25 -8.04 8.94
N ILE A 111 2.23 -8.34 9.79
CA ILE A 111 2.12 -9.34 10.86
C ILE A 111 1.95 -8.61 12.19
N TYR A 112 0.84 -8.89 12.88
CA TYR A 112 0.45 -8.24 14.13
C TYR A 112 0.76 -9.11 15.34
N PRO A 113 0.98 -8.50 16.52
CA PRO A 113 1.21 -9.22 17.76
C PRO A 113 0.12 -10.24 18.07
N LYS A 114 0.51 -11.43 18.57
CA LYS A 114 -0.42 -12.49 18.97
C LYS A 114 -1.45 -12.01 20.00
N ARG A 115 -1.06 -11.14 20.93
CA ARG A 115 -1.96 -10.54 21.95
C ARG A 115 -3.12 -9.71 21.37
N TRP A 116 -2.99 -9.26 20.13
CA TRP A 116 -4.03 -8.51 19.41
C TRP A 116 -4.96 -9.42 18.58
N GLN A 117 -4.65 -10.72 18.52
CA GLN A 117 -5.46 -11.72 17.81
C GLN A 117 -6.55 -12.30 18.72
N ARG A 118 -7.64 -12.78 18.12
CA ARG A 118 -8.74 -13.47 18.81
C ARG A 118 -8.34 -14.92 19.12
N GLY A 119 -8.78 -15.43 20.26
CA GLY A 119 -8.57 -16.84 20.64
C GLY A 119 -7.16 -17.17 21.15
N LEU A 120 -6.45 -16.18 21.67
CA LEU A 120 -5.17 -16.29 22.36
C LEU A 120 -5.20 -15.47 23.66
#